data_AF-A0A150KEL2-F1
#
_entry.id   AF-A0A150KEL2-F1
#
_cell.length_a   1.000
_cell.length_b   1.000
_cell.length_c   1.000
_cell.angle_alpha   90.00
_cell.angle_beta   90.00
_cell.angle_gamma   90.00
#
_symmetry.space_group_name_H-M   'P 1'
#
loop_
_entity.id
_entity.type
_entity.pdbx_description
1 polymer ?
#
loop_
_entity_poly.entity_id
_entity_poly.type
_entity_poly.pdbx_seq_one_letter_code
_entity_poly.pdbx_strand_id
1 'polypeptide(L)'
;MQTEAFLVYKNQFTAYLRDFIVSLQKTSLQIRERLRELDTHILAPLFEKLVEHRRQIPRLEDTAASGQEWLEEFREYWESLRRWFLGASSSQSELEMLQMQTNEMIRRMARYVQRISERQQHFRSRKKDYLHLSKWFAGCHSLEEAHQLSSVVFGTMTVRHLHLEEATTDNLHAETWEEQPEMREIKPRTNRYREKTKPGAFRSNHEQKEKQRLAYLKEREQEKQLIEKYMKNGEIRLAEIGIVEPFVRKVLLGWIGKSMAAKNHEVKTDYGMSVKVVIDPDRIITLDAEDGKLVMPDAVFELSGGER
;
A
#
# COMPACT_ATOMS: atom_id res chain seq x y z
N MET A 1 -17.65 -16.84 -15.74
CA MET A 1 -18.23 -18.07 -15.15
C MET A 1 -17.59 -18.47 -13.82
N GLN A 2 -16.26 -18.65 -13.69
CA GLN A 2 -15.67 -19.06 -12.39
C GLN A 2 -15.79 -18.01 -11.26
N THR A 3 -15.93 -16.72 -11.58
CA THR A 3 -15.92 -15.62 -10.61
C THR A 3 -17.26 -15.42 -9.89
N GLU A 4 -18.39 -15.77 -10.52
CA GLU A 4 -19.73 -15.63 -9.94
C GLU A 4 -20.05 -16.74 -8.95
N ALA A 5 -19.62 -17.98 -9.24
CA ALA A 5 -19.73 -19.10 -8.31
C ALA A 5 -18.98 -18.82 -6.99
N PHE A 6 -17.80 -18.21 -7.06
CA PHE A 6 -17.01 -17.88 -5.88
C PHE A 6 -17.70 -16.87 -4.94
N LEU A 7 -18.52 -15.95 -5.47
CA LEU A 7 -19.26 -14.98 -4.65
C LEU A 7 -20.35 -15.64 -3.79
N VAL A 8 -20.98 -16.69 -4.30
CA VAL A 8 -21.97 -17.50 -3.57
C VAL A 8 -21.31 -18.14 -2.34
N TYR A 9 -20.06 -18.57 -2.46
CA TYR A 9 -19.29 -19.19 -1.38
C TYR A 9 -18.54 -18.18 -0.50
N LYS A 10 -18.56 -16.88 -0.79
CA LYS A 10 -17.76 -15.87 -0.07
C LYS A 10 -17.99 -15.90 1.44
N ASN A 11 -19.26 -15.93 1.85
CA ASN A 11 -19.61 -15.88 3.26
C ASN A 11 -19.24 -17.18 3.98
N GLN A 12 -19.47 -18.34 3.34
CA GLN A 12 -19.10 -19.65 3.87
C GLN A 12 -17.58 -19.80 3.97
N PHE A 13 -16.84 -19.34 2.96
CA PHE A 13 -15.39 -19.32 2.93
C PHE A 13 -14.81 -18.42 4.03
N THR A 14 -15.39 -17.23 4.22
CA THR A 14 -14.96 -16.30 5.28
C THR A 14 -15.23 -16.88 6.67
N ALA A 15 -16.40 -17.52 6.87
CA ALA A 15 -16.73 -18.21 8.11
C ALA A 15 -15.75 -19.36 8.39
N TYR A 16 -15.52 -20.22 7.40
CA TYR A 16 -14.56 -21.33 7.50
C TYR A 16 -13.16 -20.85 7.87
N LEU A 17 -12.65 -19.80 7.20
CA LEU A 17 -11.32 -19.27 7.51
C LEU A 17 -11.23 -18.69 8.92
N ARG A 18 -12.28 -17.99 9.38
CA ARG A 18 -12.34 -17.47 10.74
C ARG A 18 -12.30 -18.62 11.77
N ASP A 19 -13.14 -19.63 11.58
CA ASP A 19 -13.22 -20.78 12.48
C ASP A 19 -11.91 -21.57 12.49
N PHE A 20 -11.30 -21.74 11.32
CA PHE A 20 -10.00 -22.37 11.18
C PHE A 20 -8.90 -21.61 11.94
N ILE A 21 -8.81 -20.28 11.79
CA ILE A 21 -7.82 -19.45 12.51
C ILE A 21 -8.02 -19.57 14.02
N VAL A 22 -9.26 -19.42 14.49
CA VAL A 22 -9.58 -19.47 15.93
C VAL A 22 -9.24 -20.85 16.51
N SER A 23 -9.62 -21.91 15.80
CA SER A 23 -9.33 -23.29 16.21
C SER A 23 -7.82 -23.56 16.24
N LEU A 24 -7.09 -23.15 15.19
CA LEU A 24 -5.65 -23.31 15.10
C LEU A 24 -4.95 -22.59 16.25
N GLN A 25 -5.29 -21.33 16.52
CA GLN A 25 -4.70 -20.55 17.60
C GLN A 25 -4.98 -21.18 18.96
N LYS A 26 -6.24 -21.52 19.25
CA LYS A 26 -6.63 -22.12 20.54
C LYS A 26 -5.92 -23.45 20.77
N THR A 27 -5.95 -24.35 19.79
CA THR A 27 -5.34 -25.68 19.91
C THR A 27 -3.83 -25.55 20.02
N SER A 28 -3.21 -24.65 19.25
CA SER A 28 -1.77 -24.44 19.30
C SER A 28 -1.28 -23.91 20.65
N LEU A 29 -2.04 -23.01 21.29
CA LEU A 29 -1.72 -22.52 22.63
C LEU A 29 -1.79 -23.65 23.65
N GLN A 30 -2.84 -24.46 23.61
CA GLN A 30 -2.98 -25.62 24.51
C GLN A 30 -1.83 -26.62 24.35
N ILE A 31 -1.42 -26.91 23.11
CA ILE A 31 -0.28 -27.80 22.84
C ILE A 31 1.02 -27.19 23.39
N ARG A 32 1.28 -25.90 23.13
CA ARG A 32 2.49 -25.21 23.62
C ARG A 32 2.60 -25.25 25.14
N GLU A 33 1.50 -25.02 25.85
CA GLU A 33 1.47 -25.09 27.32
C GLU A 33 1.80 -26.51 27.80
N ARG A 34 1.19 -27.55 27.21
CA ARG A 34 1.51 -28.94 27.56
C ARG A 34 2.96 -29.31 27.26
N LEU A 35 3.51 -28.86 26.13
CA LEU A 35 4.91 -29.10 25.78
C LEU A 35 5.91 -28.36 26.67
N ARG A 36 5.49 -27.27 27.33
CA ARG A 36 6.29 -26.56 28.34
C ARG A 36 6.26 -27.27 29.69
N GLU A 37 5.11 -27.82 30.06
CA GLU A 37 4.95 -28.61 31.29
C GLU A 37 5.71 -29.95 31.24
N LEU A 38 5.76 -30.58 30.06
CA LEU A 38 6.42 -31.87 29.84
C LEU A 38 7.90 -31.67 29.48
N ASP A 39 8.74 -31.42 30.48
CA ASP A 39 10.18 -31.33 30.23
C ASP A 39 10.83 -32.69 29.99
N THR A 40 12.00 -32.70 29.34
CA THR A 40 12.73 -33.91 28.93
C THR A 40 13.11 -34.79 30.13
N HIS A 41 13.28 -34.19 31.32
CA HIS A 41 13.48 -34.94 32.56
C HIS A 41 12.23 -35.74 32.99
N ILE A 42 11.02 -35.18 32.81
CA ILE A 42 9.76 -35.85 33.19
C ILE A 42 9.52 -37.06 32.28
N LEU A 43 9.94 -36.97 31.01
CA LEU A 43 9.76 -38.03 30.02
C LEU A 43 10.91 -39.06 29.98
N ALA A 44 11.98 -38.86 30.73
CA ALA A 44 13.10 -39.81 30.76
C ALA A 44 12.66 -41.26 31.07
N PRO A 45 11.80 -41.53 32.08
CA PRO A 45 11.31 -42.88 32.35
C PRO A 45 10.43 -43.44 31.21
N LEU A 46 9.72 -42.58 30.48
CA LEU A 46 8.92 -42.99 29.33
C LEU A 46 9.83 -43.45 28.18
N PHE A 47 10.92 -42.72 27.89
CA PHE A 47 11.88 -43.12 26.87
C PHE A 47 12.53 -44.47 27.18
N GLU A 48 12.87 -44.71 28.45
CA GLU A 48 13.39 -46.02 28.89
C GLU A 48 12.37 -47.15 28.65
N LYS A 49 11.09 -46.91 28.95
CA LYS A 49 10.01 -47.87 28.67
C LYS A 49 9.80 -48.11 27.17
N LEU A 50 9.95 -47.08 26.33
CA LEU A 50 9.88 -47.20 24.88
C LEU A 50 11.04 -48.04 24.32
N VAL A 51 12.25 -47.87 24.87
CA VAL A 51 13.42 -48.70 24.53
C VAL A 51 13.18 -50.16 24.96
N GLU A 52 12.66 -50.39 26.17
CA GLU A 52 12.32 -51.72 26.67
C GLU A 52 11.28 -52.41 25.77
N HIS A 53 10.21 -51.72 25.40
CA HIS A 53 9.20 -52.21 24.48
C HIS A 53 9.79 -52.50 23.08
N ARG A 54 10.63 -51.60 22.56
CA ARG A 54 11.29 -51.77 21.24
C ARG A 54 12.21 -53.00 21.21
N ARG A 55 12.84 -53.36 22.33
CA ARG A 55 13.64 -54.60 22.49
C ARG A 55 12.80 -55.89 22.43
N GLN A 56 11.53 -55.83 22.83
CA GLN A 56 10.66 -57.01 22.83
C GLN A 56 10.13 -57.37 21.44
N ILE A 57 10.28 -56.49 20.44
CA ILE A 57 9.83 -56.71 19.07
C ILE A 57 10.95 -57.41 18.29
N PRO A 58 10.77 -58.66 17.83
CA PRO A 58 11.79 -59.36 17.05
C PRO A 58 11.96 -58.70 15.67
N ARG A 59 13.20 -58.33 15.32
CA ARG A 59 13.56 -57.71 14.03
C ARG A 59 14.49 -58.63 13.23
N LEU A 60 14.29 -58.70 11.91
CA LEU A 60 15.03 -59.57 10.98
C LEU A 60 16.37 -58.95 10.50
N GLU A 61 16.57 -57.66 10.73
CA GLU A 61 17.80 -56.93 10.38
C GLU A 61 18.58 -56.63 11.66
N ASP A 62 19.54 -57.49 12.01
CA ASP A 62 20.53 -57.24 13.05
C ASP A 62 21.53 -56.19 12.56
N THR A 63 21.12 -54.93 12.63
CA THR A 63 22.08 -53.85 12.89
C THR A 63 21.92 -53.52 14.37
N ALA A 64 22.97 -53.82 15.13
CA ALA A 64 23.03 -53.70 16.58
C ALA A 64 23.02 -52.22 17.01
N ALA A 65 21.90 -51.52 16.78
CA ALA A 65 21.67 -50.23 17.39
C ALA A 65 21.58 -50.46 18.91
N SER A 66 22.53 -49.89 19.65
CA SER A 66 22.55 -50.04 21.10
C SER A 66 21.27 -49.45 21.69
N GLY A 67 20.81 -49.97 22.84
CA GLY A 67 19.64 -49.37 23.51
C GLY A 67 19.82 -47.89 23.87
N GLN A 68 21.07 -47.43 23.88
CA GLN A 68 21.45 -46.04 24.06
C GLN A 68 21.15 -45.20 22.81
N GLU A 69 21.43 -45.73 21.60
CA GLU A 69 21.07 -45.07 20.33
C GLU A 69 19.55 -44.88 20.18
N TRP A 70 18.74 -45.88 20.56
CA TRP A 70 17.28 -45.71 20.52
C TRP A 70 16.78 -44.69 21.53
N LEU A 71 17.45 -44.58 22.68
CA LEU A 71 17.10 -43.58 23.68
C LEU A 71 17.41 -42.17 23.16
N GLU A 72 18.55 -41.99 22.51
CA GLU A 72 18.93 -40.75 21.82
C GLU A 72 17.94 -40.42 20.69
N GLU A 73 17.59 -41.39 19.84
CA GLU A 73 16.57 -41.25 18.78
C GLU A 73 15.23 -40.73 19.32
N PHE A 74 14.72 -41.33 20.41
CA PHE A 74 13.46 -40.88 21.02
C PHE A 74 13.56 -39.48 21.64
N ARG A 75 14.71 -39.12 22.22
CA ARG A 75 14.96 -37.76 22.72
C ARG A 75 15.00 -36.75 21.58
N GLU A 76 15.65 -37.09 20.47
CA GLU A 76 15.70 -36.23 19.28
C GLU A 76 14.31 -36.03 18.67
N TYR A 77 13.48 -37.08 18.60
CA TYR A 77 12.09 -36.94 18.16
C TYR A 77 11.28 -36.01 19.07
N TRP A 78 11.47 -36.13 20.39
CA TRP A 78 10.82 -35.24 21.34
C TRP A 78 11.27 -33.79 21.18
N GLU A 79 12.57 -33.54 21.08
CA GLU A 79 13.11 -32.19 20.88
C GLU A 79 12.70 -31.60 19.53
N SER A 80 12.61 -32.41 18.48
CA SER A 80 12.08 -31.99 17.17
C SER A 80 10.61 -31.55 17.27
N LEU A 81 9.78 -32.33 17.97
CA LEU A 81 8.38 -31.97 18.23
C LEU A 81 8.28 -30.66 19.04
N ARG A 82 9.06 -30.53 20.12
CA ARG A 82 9.10 -29.29 20.92
C ARG A 82 9.51 -28.11 20.06
N ARG A 83 10.56 -28.25 19.26
CA ARG A 83 11.07 -27.20 18.37
C ARG A 83 10.03 -26.75 17.35
N TRP A 84 9.23 -27.66 16.81
CA TRP A 84 8.17 -27.33 15.85
C TRP A 84 7.13 -26.37 16.45
N PHE A 85 6.76 -26.54 17.73
CA PHE A 85 5.73 -25.74 18.42
C PHE A 85 6.27 -24.56 19.24
N LEU A 86 7.46 -24.71 19.85
CA LEU A 86 8.04 -23.73 20.76
C LEU A 86 9.15 -22.89 20.11
N GLY A 87 9.73 -23.36 19.00
CA GLY A 87 10.88 -22.74 18.35
C GLY A 87 12.19 -23.09 19.03
N ALA A 88 13.26 -22.41 18.63
CA ALA A 88 14.56 -22.46 19.30
C ALA A 88 14.96 -21.05 19.74
N SER A 89 15.98 -20.92 20.59
CA SER A 89 16.45 -19.63 21.12
C SER A 89 16.83 -18.61 20.04
N SER A 90 17.13 -19.04 18.81
CA SER A 90 17.50 -18.19 17.67
C SER A 90 16.55 -18.28 16.46
N SER A 91 15.51 -19.13 16.48
CA SER A 91 14.61 -19.32 15.34
C SER A 91 13.15 -19.41 15.77
N GLN A 92 12.26 -18.76 15.01
CA GLN A 92 10.81 -18.89 15.20
C GLN A 92 10.36 -20.35 15.07
N SER A 93 9.23 -20.67 15.68
CA SER A 93 8.63 -22.00 15.56
C SER A 93 8.04 -22.22 14.16
N GLU A 94 8.05 -23.47 13.70
CA GLU A 94 7.38 -23.85 12.44
C GLU A 94 5.88 -23.55 12.51
N LEU A 95 5.27 -23.68 13.70
CA LEU A 95 3.90 -23.24 13.97
C LEU A 95 3.70 -21.74 13.67
N GLU A 96 4.58 -20.88 14.17
CA GLU A 96 4.49 -19.42 13.95
C GLU A 96 4.67 -19.08 12.47
N MET A 97 5.59 -19.77 11.77
CA MET A 97 5.75 -19.62 10.32
C MET A 97 4.50 -20.05 9.56
N LEU A 98 3.91 -21.20 9.91
CA LEU A 98 2.68 -21.71 9.30
C LEU A 98 1.52 -20.72 9.53
N GLN A 99 1.38 -20.18 10.74
CA GLN A 99 0.37 -19.18 11.07
C GLN A 99 0.58 -17.89 10.28
N MET A 100 1.83 -17.44 10.13
CA MET A 100 2.16 -16.25 9.34
C MET A 100 1.79 -16.43 7.87
N GLN A 101 2.24 -17.53 7.25
CA GLN A 101 1.96 -17.84 5.83
C GLN A 101 0.46 -17.99 5.58
N THR A 102 -0.25 -18.67 6.48
CA THR A 102 -1.71 -18.84 6.40
C THR A 102 -2.41 -17.48 6.43
N ASN A 103 -2.08 -16.63 7.40
CA ASN A 103 -2.66 -15.29 7.52
C ASN A 103 -2.34 -14.40 6.31
N GLU A 104 -1.15 -14.53 5.73
CA GLU A 104 -0.79 -13.82 4.51
C GLU A 104 -1.63 -14.28 3.31
N MET A 105 -1.78 -15.60 3.14
CA MET A 105 -2.60 -16.18 2.08
C MET A 105 -4.07 -15.76 2.19
N ILE A 106 -4.62 -15.75 3.40
CA ILE A 106 -5.98 -15.26 3.67
C ILE A 106 -6.12 -13.79 3.28
N ARG A 107 -5.17 -12.93 3.67
CA ARG A 107 -5.16 -11.52 3.27
C ARG A 107 -5.09 -11.34 1.75
N ARG A 108 -4.24 -12.12 1.07
CA ARG A 108 -4.14 -12.11 -0.40
C ARG A 108 -5.47 -12.50 -1.03
N MET A 109 -6.09 -13.58 -0.58
CA MET A 109 -7.41 -14.03 -1.07
C MET A 109 -8.48 -12.96 -0.86
N ALA A 110 -8.60 -12.38 0.34
CA ALA A 110 -9.56 -11.32 0.63
C ALA A 110 -9.43 -10.12 -0.33
N ARG A 111 -8.20 -9.69 -0.63
CA ARG A 111 -7.94 -8.61 -1.61
C ARG A 111 -8.37 -8.99 -3.03
N TYR A 112 -8.18 -10.25 -3.44
CA TYR A 112 -8.70 -10.72 -4.73
C TYR A 112 -10.22 -10.65 -4.79
N VAL A 113 -10.90 -11.08 -3.73
CA VAL A 113 -12.38 -10.98 -3.65
C VAL A 113 -12.84 -9.54 -3.77
N GLN A 114 -12.18 -8.62 -3.05
CA GLN A 114 -12.49 -7.20 -3.09
C GLN A 114 -12.31 -6.62 -4.50
N ARG A 115 -11.18 -6.87 -5.17
CA ARG A 115 -10.93 -6.41 -6.54
C ARG A 115 -11.95 -6.94 -7.55
N ILE A 116 -12.37 -8.20 -7.41
CA ILE A 116 -13.42 -8.78 -8.24
C ILE A 116 -14.74 -8.01 -8.05
N SER A 117 -15.11 -7.74 -6.79
CA SER A 117 -16.32 -6.99 -6.45
C SER A 117 -16.27 -5.55 -6.99
N GLU A 118 -15.14 -4.86 -6.83
CA GLU A 118 -14.93 -3.50 -7.35
C GLU A 118 -15.03 -3.48 -8.88
N ARG A 119 -14.39 -4.43 -9.57
CA ARG A 119 -14.46 -4.54 -11.03
C ARG A 119 -15.90 -4.76 -11.51
N GLN A 120 -16.69 -5.59 -10.82
CA GLN A 120 -18.12 -5.75 -11.13
C GLN A 120 -18.92 -4.46 -10.87
N GLN A 121 -18.62 -3.72 -9.80
CA GLN A 121 -19.25 -2.42 -9.55
C GLN A 121 -18.92 -1.39 -10.64
N HIS A 122 -17.70 -1.39 -11.17
CA HIS A 122 -17.30 -0.51 -12.28
C HIS A 122 -18.06 -0.78 -13.59
N PHE A 123 -18.63 -1.98 -13.78
CA PHE A 123 -19.49 -2.28 -14.94
C PHE A 123 -20.98 -1.99 -14.71
N ARG A 124 -21.41 -1.57 -13.50
CA ARG A 124 -22.78 -1.14 -13.24
C ARG A 124 -22.95 0.32 -13.63
N SER A 125 -23.47 0.54 -14.84
CA SER A 125 -23.85 1.85 -15.31
C SER A 125 -25.25 2.18 -14.80
N ARG A 126 -25.35 3.18 -13.90
CA ARG A 126 -26.64 3.72 -13.44
C ARG A 126 -27.57 4.06 -14.61
N LYS A 127 -26.99 4.53 -15.72
CA LYS A 127 -27.70 4.77 -16.98
C LYS A 127 -28.32 3.50 -17.57
N LYS A 128 -27.59 2.38 -17.60
CA LYS A 128 -28.13 1.09 -18.06
C LYS A 128 -29.20 0.55 -17.13
N ASP A 129 -29.03 0.71 -15.82
CA ASP A 129 -30.02 0.30 -14.82
C ASP A 129 -31.33 1.09 -15.00
N TYR A 130 -31.25 2.42 -15.15
CA TYR A 130 -32.42 3.26 -15.44
C TYR A 130 -33.05 2.94 -16.80
N LEU A 131 -32.25 2.61 -17.82
CA LEU A 131 -32.77 2.20 -19.13
C LEU A 131 -33.47 0.84 -19.06
N HIS A 132 -33.00 -0.07 -18.20
CA HIS A 132 -33.66 -1.35 -17.98
C HIS A 132 -34.97 -1.16 -17.22
N LEU A 133 -34.95 -0.35 -16.16
CA LEU A 133 -36.15 0.07 -15.43
C LEU A 133 -37.17 0.75 -16.33
N SER A 134 -36.75 1.65 -17.22
CA SER A 134 -37.67 2.31 -18.14
C SER A 134 -38.34 1.33 -19.09
N LYS A 135 -37.67 0.23 -19.48
CA LYS A 135 -38.29 -0.83 -20.28
C LYS A 135 -39.36 -1.59 -19.49
N TRP A 136 -39.16 -1.83 -18.20
CA TRP A 136 -40.19 -2.43 -17.35
C TRP A 136 -41.40 -1.51 -17.21
N PHE A 137 -41.18 -0.22 -16.93
CA PHE A 137 -42.26 0.77 -16.89
C PHE A 137 -42.99 0.91 -18.23
N ALA A 138 -42.27 0.85 -19.36
CA ALA A 138 -42.88 0.87 -20.69
C ALA A 138 -43.71 -0.40 -21.00
N GLY A 139 -43.45 -1.49 -20.28
CA GLY A 139 -44.20 -2.75 -20.39
C GLY A 139 -45.43 -2.82 -19.49
N CYS A 140 -45.63 -1.89 -18.56
CA CYS A 140 -46.81 -1.88 -17.70
C CYS A 140 -48.08 -1.57 -18.52
N HIS A 141 -49.13 -2.36 -18.31
CA HIS A 141 -50.38 -2.27 -19.07
C HIS A 141 -51.37 -1.28 -18.45
N SER A 142 -51.13 -0.85 -17.20
CA SER A 142 -51.95 0.13 -16.49
C SER A 142 -51.09 1.05 -15.60
N LEU A 143 -51.65 2.21 -15.25
CA LEU A 143 -51.01 3.15 -14.33
C LEU A 143 -50.85 2.54 -12.93
N GLU A 144 -51.78 1.69 -12.51
CA GLU A 144 -51.75 1.04 -11.20
C GLU A 144 -50.61 0.02 -11.09
N GLU A 145 -50.38 -0.76 -12.14
CA GLU A 145 -49.21 -1.66 -12.24
C GLU A 145 -47.89 -0.88 -12.19
N ALA A 146 -47.83 0.27 -12.89
CA ALA A 146 -46.67 1.15 -12.81
C ALA A 146 -46.47 1.71 -11.39
N HIS A 147 -47.54 2.06 -10.67
CA HIS A 147 -47.45 2.48 -9.26
C HIS A 147 -46.96 1.35 -8.34
N GLN A 148 -47.44 0.12 -8.54
CA GLN A 148 -46.98 -1.05 -7.78
C GLN A 148 -45.49 -1.31 -8.04
N LEU A 149 -45.06 -1.30 -9.31
CA LEU A 149 -43.65 -1.43 -9.67
C LEU A 149 -42.80 -0.31 -9.04
N SER A 150 -43.28 0.93 -9.10
CA SER A 150 -42.63 2.09 -8.48
C SER A 150 -42.45 1.91 -6.97
N SER A 151 -43.46 1.38 -6.28
CA SER A 151 -43.40 1.13 -4.82
C SER A 151 -42.32 0.11 -4.43
N VAL A 152 -42.07 -0.89 -5.27
CA VAL A 152 -41.02 -1.90 -5.04
C VAL A 152 -39.64 -1.36 -5.38
N VAL A 153 -39.51 -0.63 -6.49
CA VAL A 153 -38.22 -0.13 -6.99
C VAL A 153 -37.68 1.02 -6.13
N PHE A 154 -38.55 1.97 -5.79
CA PHE A 154 -38.15 3.20 -5.09
C PHE A 154 -38.51 3.18 -3.60
N GLY A 155 -39.28 2.19 -3.16
CA GLY A 155 -39.79 2.13 -1.79
C GLY A 155 -40.71 3.31 -1.49
N THR A 156 -40.88 3.58 -0.20
CA THR A 156 -41.58 4.77 0.30
C THR A 156 -40.73 6.02 0.08
N MET A 157 -41.00 6.74 -1.01
CA MET A 157 -40.29 8.00 -1.33
C MET A 157 -40.50 9.13 -0.30
N THR A 158 -41.38 8.93 0.68
CA THR A 158 -41.80 9.93 1.67
C THR A 158 -41.20 9.75 3.06
N VAL A 159 -40.29 8.80 3.27
CA VAL A 159 -39.62 8.66 4.58
C VAL A 159 -38.68 9.84 4.76
N ARG A 160 -39.08 10.79 5.62
CA ARG A 160 -38.24 11.88 6.08
C ARG A 160 -37.57 11.42 7.37
N HIS A 161 -36.26 11.26 7.34
CA HIS A 161 -35.48 11.08 8.56
C HIS A 161 -35.31 12.45 9.21
N LEU A 162 -35.89 12.61 10.40
CA LEU A 162 -35.62 13.75 11.26
C LEU A 162 -34.45 13.36 12.17
N HIS A 163 -33.35 14.06 12.04
CA HIS A 163 -32.21 13.93 12.94
C HIS A 163 -32.17 15.19 13.80
N LEU A 164 -32.34 15.00 15.10
CA LEU A 164 -32.06 16.04 16.09
C LEU A 164 -30.53 16.15 16.21
N GLU A 165 -30.02 17.37 16.37
CA GLU A 165 -28.68 17.51 16.95
C GLU A 165 -28.72 17.06 18.41
N GLU A 166 -27.55 16.81 19.02
CA GLU A 166 -27.32 16.14 20.31
C GLU A 166 -28.38 16.35 21.39
N ALA A 167 -28.49 15.37 22.31
CA ALA A 167 -29.44 15.37 23.41
C ALA A 167 -29.55 16.76 24.05
N THR A 168 -30.75 17.34 23.96
CA THR A 168 -31.02 18.73 24.37
C THR A 168 -30.97 18.88 25.89
N THR A 169 -30.81 17.78 26.63
CA THR A 169 -30.71 17.73 28.09
C THR A 169 -29.88 16.53 28.58
N ASP A 170 -29.04 16.76 29.58
CA ASP A 170 -28.39 15.70 30.39
C ASP A 170 -29.30 15.22 31.53
N ASN A 171 -30.48 15.82 31.70
CA ASN A 171 -31.42 15.47 32.75
C ASN A 171 -32.27 14.25 32.34
N LEU A 172 -31.97 13.10 32.94
CA LEU A 172 -32.66 11.83 32.68
C LEU A 172 -34.15 11.82 33.08
N HIS A 173 -34.62 12.83 33.81
CA HIS A 173 -35.99 12.94 34.32
C HIS A 173 -36.86 13.95 33.57
N ALA A 174 -36.33 14.65 32.56
CA ALA A 174 -37.11 15.59 31.76
C ALA A 174 -38.01 14.84 30.76
N GLU A 175 -39.27 15.25 30.64
CA GLU A 175 -40.15 14.73 29.60
C GLU A 175 -39.95 15.50 28.29
N THR A 176 -40.11 14.82 27.14
CA THR A 176 -39.91 15.42 25.80
C THR A 176 -40.81 16.65 25.54
N TRP A 177 -41.94 16.76 26.25
CA TRP A 177 -42.86 17.91 26.14
C TRP A 177 -42.44 19.12 26.96
N GLU A 178 -41.49 18.96 27.87
CA GLU A 178 -40.94 20.03 28.72
C GLU A 178 -39.72 20.70 28.09
N GLU A 179 -39.14 20.10 27.06
CA GLU A 179 -38.02 20.66 26.30
C GLU A 179 -38.46 21.78 25.37
N GLN A 180 -37.60 22.79 25.21
CA GLN A 180 -37.84 23.88 24.27
C GLN A 180 -37.71 23.35 22.83
N PRO A 181 -38.66 23.67 21.93
CA PRO A 181 -38.63 23.18 20.56
C PRO A 181 -37.43 23.76 19.79
N GLU A 182 -36.71 22.89 19.08
CA GLU A 182 -35.62 23.32 18.21
C GLU A 182 -36.17 23.94 16.91
N MET A 183 -35.91 25.23 16.71
CA MET A 183 -36.31 25.94 15.50
C MET A 183 -35.31 25.70 14.37
N ARG A 184 -35.69 24.86 13.39
CA ARG A 184 -34.88 24.57 12.20
C ARG A 184 -35.30 25.42 11.01
N GLU A 185 -34.34 26.13 10.42
CA GLU A 185 -34.56 26.83 9.15
C GLU A 185 -34.55 25.83 7.98
N ILE A 186 -35.71 25.65 7.33
CA ILE A 186 -35.83 24.75 6.18
C ILE A 186 -35.47 25.51 4.90
N LYS A 187 -34.47 25.02 4.16
CA LYS A 187 -34.10 25.59 2.86
C LYS A 187 -35.16 25.27 1.78
N PRO A 188 -35.52 26.22 0.91
CA PRO A 188 -36.44 25.97 -0.19
C PRO A 188 -35.89 24.93 -1.18
N ARG A 189 -36.65 23.87 -1.47
CA ARG A 189 -36.33 22.88 -2.53
C ARG A 189 -36.77 23.37 -3.91
N THR A 190 -36.31 24.55 -4.33
CA THR A 190 -36.53 25.04 -5.70
C THR A 190 -35.21 25.08 -6.46
N ASN A 191 -35.22 24.69 -7.74
CA ASN A 191 -34.02 24.75 -8.60
C ASN A 191 -33.48 26.17 -8.80
N ARG A 192 -34.24 27.20 -8.40
CA ARG A 192 -33.83 28.61 -8.44
C ARG A 192 -33.21 29.08 -7.13
N TYR A 193 -33.34 28.33 -6.03
CA TYR A 193 -32.72 28.68 -4.77
C TYR A 193 -31.23 28.31 -4.82
N ARG A 194 -30.39 29.34 -4.87
CA ARG A 194 -28.95 29.23 -4.70
C ARG A 194 -28.63 29.89 -3.38
N GLU A 195 -28.17 29.11 -2.41
CA GLU A 195 -27.67 29.65 -1.14
C GLU A 195 -26.62 30.69 -1.49
N LYS A 196 -26.84 31.95 -1.08
CA LYS A 196 -25.84 33.00 -1.21
C LYS A 196 -24.73 32.64 -0.24
N THR A 197 -23.80 31.81 -0.70
CA THR A 197 -22.56 31.52 0.01
C THR A 197 -21.92 32.89 0.22
N LYS A 198 -21.92 33.40 1.46
CA LYS A 198 -20.99 34.48 1.80
C LYS A 198 -19.62 33.90 1.43
N PRO A 199 -18.87 34.50 0.51
CA PRO A 199 -17.53 34.02 0.22
C PRO A 199 -16.83 33.94 1.58
N GLY A 200 -16.45 32.73 1.99
CA GLY A 200 -15.54 32.60 3.12
C GLY A 200 -14.37 33.51 2.77
N ALA A 201 -14.02 34.43 3.68
CA ALA A 201 -12.95 35.39 3.42
C ALA A 201 -11.68 34.60 3.14
N PHE A 202 -11.38 34.38 1.85
CA PHE A 202 -10.16 33.76 1.42
C PHE A 202 -9.06 34.74 1.82
N ARG A 203 -8.33 34.44 2.89
CA ARG A 203 -7.12 35.19 3.20
C ARG A 203 -6.21 35.02 2.00
N SER A 204 -6.05 36.12 1.26
CA SER A 204 -5.25 36.14 0.05
C SER A 204 -3.80 35.89 0.41
N ASN A 205 -3.29 34.69 0.15
CA ASN A 205 -1.87 34.35 0.30
C ASN A 205 -1.02 34.94 -0.86
N HIS A 206 -1.44 36.07 -1.43
CA HIS A 206 -0.75 36.71 -2.56
C HIS A 206 0.68 37.08 -2.20
N GLU A 207 0.89 37.72 -1.06
CA GLU A 207 2.23 38.10 -0.59
C GLU A 207 3.13 36.89 -0.34
N GLN A 208 2.59 35.80 0.19
CA GLN A 208 3.36 34.56 0.41
C GLN A 208 3.76 33.92 -0.92
N LYS A 209 2.84 33.88 -1.89
CA LYS A 209 3.12 33.37 -3.25
C LYS A 209 4.15 34.25 -3.98
N GLU A 210 4.04 35.57 -3.88
CA GLU A 210 5.01 36.49 -4.47
C GLU A 210 6.39 36.38 -3.83
N LYS A 211 6.47 36.30 -2.50
CA LYS A 211 7.74 36.08 -1.80
C LYS A 211 8.41 34.76 -2.23
N GLN A 212 7.65 33.67 -2.30
CA GLN A 212 8.18 32.38 -2.79
C GLN A 212 8.63 32.46 -4.25
N ARG A 213 7.85 33.11 -5.12
CA ARG A 213 8.22 33.31 -6.53
C ARG A 213 9.51 34.13 -6.66
N LEU A 214 9.65 35.21 -5.91
CA LEU A 214 10.85 36.05 -5.93
C LEU A 214 12.08 35.31 -5.41
N ALA A 215 11.94 34.51 -4.35
CA ALA A 215 13.03 33.68 -3.83
C ALA A 215 13.48 32.65 -4.87
N TYR A 216 12.54 31.93 -5.48
CA TYR A 216 12.82 30.95 -6.53
C TYR A 216 13.50 31.57 -7.77
N LEU A 217 13.05 32.75 -8.21
CA LEU A 217 13.67 33.45 -9.34
C LEU A 217 15.11 33.88 -9.02
N LYS A 218 15.38 34.35 -7.80
CA LYS A 218 16.73 34.72 -7.36
C LYS A 218 17.66 33.51 -7.28
N GLU A 219 17.20 32.40 -6.73
CA GLU A 219 17.98 31.15 -6.64
C GLU A 219 18.33 30.67 -8.06
N ARG A 220 17.35 30.63 -8.97
CA ARG A 220 17.57 30.24 -10.37
C ARG A 220 18.54 31.16 -11.11
N GLU A 221 18.51 32.46 -10.83
CA GLU A 221 19.45 33.43 -11.41
C GLU A 221 20.88 33.24 -10.89
N GLN A 222 21.03 32.99 -9.58
CA GLN A 222 22.34 32.65 -8.98
C GLN A 222 22.91 31.35 -9.55
N GLU A 223 22.09 30.31 -9.65
CA GLU A 223 22.45 29.03 -10.26
C GLU A 223 22.90 29.19 -11.72
N LYS A 224 22.17 29.99 -12.50
CA LYS A 224 22.54 30.31 -13.89
C LYS A 224 23.89 31.03 -13.96
N GLN A 225 24.11 32.03 -13.10
CA GLN A 225 25.38 32.76 -13.05
C GLN A 225 26.56 31.85 -12.67
N LEU A 226 26.36 30.88 -11.75
CA LEU A 226 27.39 29.91 -11.40
C LEU A 226 27.77 29.04 -12.60
N ILE A 227 26.80 28.56 -13.37
CA ILE A 227 27.05 27.77 -14.57
C ILE A 227 27.76 28.62 -15.65
N GLU A 228 27.34 29.88 -15.83
CA GLU A 228 27.99 30.80 -16.78
C GLU A 228 29.46 31.09 -16.43
N LYS A 229 29.86 31.07 -15.14
CA LYS A 229 31.28 31.24 -14.75
C LYS A 229 32.19 30.15 -15.30
N TYR A 230 31.67 28.93 -15.42
CA TYR A 230 32.43 27.79 -15.95
C TYR A 230 32.43 27.74 -17.48
N MET A 231 31.70 28.66 -18.12
CA MET A 231 31.58 28.76 -19.56
C MET A 231 32.70 29.63 -20.12
N LYS A 232 33.56 29.04 -20.96
CA LYS A 232 34.65 29.76 -21.65
C LYS A 232 34.42 29.67 -23.15
N ASN A 233 34.28 30.83 -23.80
CA ASN A 233 34.11 30.94 -25.25
C ASN A 233 32.94 30.11 -25.85
N GLY A 234 31.84 29.95 -25.11
CA GLY A 234 30.71 29.15 -25.60
C GLY A 234 30.80 27.65 -25.30
N GLU A 235 31.86 27.21 -24.62
CA GLU A 235 32.12 25.82 -24.28
C GLU A 235 32.36 25.62 -22.78
N ILE A 236 31.98 24.44 -22.27
CA ILE A 236 32.42 23.94 -20.95
C ILE A 236 33.20 22.66 -21.18
N ARG A 237 34.47 22.62 -20.76
CA ARG A 237 35.33 21.44 -20.86
C ARG A 237 35.56 20.85 -19.47
N LEU A 238 35.10 19.64 -19.24
CA LEU A 238 35.22 19.02 -17.90
C LEU A 238 36.67 18.82 -17.47
N ALA A 239 37.59 18.55 -18.41
CA ALA A 239 39.02 18.43 -18.08
C ALA A 239 39.65 19.72 -17.50
N GLU A 240 39.08 20.90 -17.77
CA GLU A 240 39.65 22.20 -17.42
C GLU A 240 38.80 22.99 -16.39
N ILE A 241 37.69 22.40 -15.92
CA ILE A 241 36.67 23.08 -15.12
C ILE A 241 37.08 23.29 -13.66
N GLY A 242 38.09 22.55 -13.18
CA GLY A 242 38.58 22.63 -11.79
C GLY A 242 37.60 22.07 -10.77
N ILE A 243 37.59 22.64 -9.56
CA ILE A 243 36.67 22.24 -8.48
C ILE A 243 35.30 22.91 -8.72
N VAL A 244 34.24 22.11 -8.72
CA VAL A 244 32.85 22.57 -8.94
C VAL A 244 31.96 22.40 -7.71
N GLU A 245 30.93 23.23 -7.58
CA GLU A 245 29.93 23.07 -6.53
C GLU A 245 29.06 21.82 -6.78
N PRO A 246 28.49 21.20 -5.71
CA PRO A 246 27.64 20.00 -5.82
C PRO A 246 26.47 20.14 -6.80
N PHE A 247 25.92 21.36 -6.89
CA PHE A 247 24.83 21.70 -7.79
C PHE A 247 25.27 21.68 -9.25
N VAL A 248 26.38 22.33 -9.58
CA VAL A 248 26.92 22.42 -10.95
C VAL A 248 27.22 21.01 -11.48
N ARG A 249 27.81 20.15 -10.65
CA ARG A 249 28.01 18.73 -10.96
C ARG A 249 26.72 18.03 -11.36
N LYS A 250 25.64 18.19 -10.58
CA LYS A 250 24.34 17.55 -10.88
C LYS A 250 23.76 18.04 -12.21
N VAL A 251 23.89 19.33 -12.51
CA VAL A 251 23.42 19.91 -13.77
C VAL A 251 24.17 19.34 -14.96
N LEU A 252 25.51 19.32 -14.91
CA LEU A 252 26.36 18.81 -15.99
C LEU A 252 26.11 17.32 -16.25
N LEU A 253 26.01 16.50 -15.20
CA LEU A 253 25.65 15.08 -15.32
C LEU A 253 24.24 14.89 -15.85
N GLY A 254 23.30 15.77 -15.46
CA GLY A 254 21.95 15.79 -15.99
C GLY A 254 21.92 16.06 -17.50
N TRP A 255 22.77 16.96 -18.00
CA TRP A 255 22.91 17.22 -19.43
C TRP A 255 23.51 16.04 -20.18
N ILE A 256 24.54 15.38 -19.62
CA ILE A 256 25.10 14.14 -20.17
C ILE A 256 24.03 13.05 -20.25
N GLY A 257 23.28 12.83 -19.17
CA GLY A 257 22.22 11.81 -19.15
C GLY A 257 21.11 12.10 -20.17
N LYS A 258 20.70 13.36 -20.29
CA LYS A 258 19.68 13.78 -21.28
C LYS A 258 20.22 13.71 -22.72
N SER A 259 21.51 14.00 -22.96
CA SER A 259 22.09 14.02 -24.31
C SER A 259 22.27 12.62 -24.88
N MET A 260 22.61 11.64 -24.04
CA MET A 260 22.72 10.22 -24.42
C MET A 260 21.37 9.64 -24.92
N ALA A 261 20.25 10.20 -24.46
CA ALA A 261 18.92 9.79 -24.93
C ALA A 261 18.49 10.50 -26.23
N ALA A 262 19.16 11.58 -26.62
CA ALA A 262 18.81 12.42 -27.77
C ALA A 262 19.62 12.01 -29.02
N LYS A 263 18.95 11.85 -30.17
CA LYS A 263 19.59 11.42 -31.43
C LYS A 263 20.76 12.31 -31.89
N ASN A 264 20.72 13.61 -31.57
CA ASN A 264 21.73 14.59 -31.97
C ASN A 264 22.65 15.02 -30.82
N HIS A 265 22.56 14.36 -29.65
CA HIS A 265 23.28 14.75 -28.43
C HIS A 265 23.06 16.21 -28.00
N GLU A 266 21.94 16.81 -28.39
CA GLU A 266 21.54 18.18 -28.07
C GLU A 266 20.43 18.16 -27.02
N VAL A 267 20.57 18.99 -25.99
CA VAL A 267 19.67 19.05 -24.84
C VAL A 267 19.26 20.49 -24.59
N LYS A 268 17.96 20.71 -24.43
CA LYS A 268 17.45 21.96 -23.85
C LYS A 268 17.63 21.92 -22.35
N THR A 269 18.42 22.85 -21.84
CA THR A 269 18.72 23.00 -20.42
C THR A 269 17.53 23.60 -19.68
N ASP A 270 17.47 23.37 -18.37
CA ASP A 270 16.42 23.92 -17.52
C ASP A 270 16.53 25.47 -17.38
N TYR A 271 17.56 26.08 -17.98
CA TYR A 271 17.79 27.53 -18.05
C TYR A 271 17.49 28.15 -19.42
N GLY A 272 16.91 27.37 -20.35
CA GLY A 272 16.51 27.85 -21.68
C GLY A 272 17.63 27.86 -22.73
N MET A 273 18.83 27.38 -22.39
CA MET A 273 19.93 27.23 -23.35
C MET A 273 19.87 25.87 -24.06
N SER A 274 20.30 25.78 -25.32
CA SER A 274 20.54 24.50 -26.00
C SER A 274 22.03 24.16 -25.92
N VAL A 275 22.33 22.94 -25.47
CA VAL A 275 23.70 22.48 -25.28
C VAL A 275 23.88 21.15 -26.00
N LYS A 276 24.91 21.08 -26.84
CA LYS A 276 25.37 19.85 -27.48
C LYS A 276 26.50 19.25 -26.66
N VAL A 277 26.38 17.97 -26.33
CA VAL A 277 27.36 17.27 -25.49
C VAL A 277 28.18 16.32 -26.34
N VAL A 278 29.50 16.50 -26.33
CA VAL A 278 30.46 15.62 -26.99
C VAL A 278 31.25 14.90 -25.90
N ILE A 279 31.17 13.57 -25.88
CA ILE A 279 31.87 12.73 -24.89
C ILE A 279 33.02 12.03 -25.61
N ASP A 280 34.21 12.08 -25.02
CA ASP A 280 35.38 11.33 -25.46
C ASP A 280 35.54 10.07 -24.58
N PRO A 281 35.15 8.88 -25.08
CA PRO A 281 35.20 7.64 -24.30
C PRO A 281 36.62 7.17 -23.98
N ASP A 282 37.62 7.59 -24.76
CA ASP A 282 39.00 7.11 -24.63
C ASP A 282 39.82 7.94 -23.63
N ARG A 283 39.29 9.10 -23.21
CA ARG A 283 39.92 10.00 -22.24
C ARG A 283 39.16 10.00 -20.92
N ILE A 284 39.73 9.40 -19.89
CA ILE A 284 39.16 9.40 -18.53
C ILE A 284 39.70 10.60 -17.74
N ILE A 285 38.79 11.35 -17.11
CA ILE A 285 39.10 12.48 -16.23
C ILE A 285 38.53 12.25 -14.83
N THR A 286 39.05 13.01 -13.86
CA THR A 286 38.48 13.08 -12.51
C THR A 286 37.87 14.46 -12.31
N LEU A 287 36.54 14.53 -12.17
CA LEU A 287 35.81 15.74 -11.82
C LEU A 287 35.83 15.89 -10.29
N ASP A 288 36.51 16.93 -9.82
CA ASP A 288 36.55 17.27 -8.40
C ASP A 288 35.36 18.19 -8.06
N ALA A 289 34.51 17.77 -7.12
CA ALA A 289 33.47 18.59 -6.54
C ALA A 289 33.69 18.78 -5.04
N GLU A 290 33.13 19.84 -4.46
CA GLU A 290 33.25 20.11 -3.02
C GLU A 290 32.74 18.96 -2.14
N ASP A 291 31.81 18.14 -2.66
CA ASP A 291 31.21 16.99 -1.99
C ASP A 291 31.80 15.63 -2.41
N GLY A 292 32.87 15.60 -3.22
CA GLY A 292 33.58 14.39 -3.59
C GLY A 292 34.12 14.36 -5.02
N LYS A 293 34.83 13.28 -5.37
CA LYS A 293 35.48 13.11 -6.68
C LYS A 293 34.71 12.10 -7.54
N LEU A 294 34.56 12.37 -8.83
CA LEU A 294 33.91 11.48 -9.80
C LEU A 294 34.85 11.17 -10.96
N VAL A 295 35.08 9.89 -11.23
CA VAL A 295 35.87 9.42 -12.37
C VAL A 295 34.93 9.12 -13.54
N MET A 296 35.14 9.76 -14.69
CA MET A 296 34.26 9.65 -15.85
C MET A 296 35.00 9.98 -17.16
N PRO A 297 34.46 9.59 -18.34
CA PRO A 297 34.97 10.06 -19.63
C PRO A 297 34.92 11.59 -19.74
N ASP A 298 35.86 12.18 -20.47
CA ASP A 298 35.91 13.62 -20.74
C ASP A 298 34.68 14.03 -21.56
N ALA A 299 34.15 15.20 -21.24
CA ALA A 299 33.01 15.74 -21.98
C ALA A 299 33.17 17.23 -22.21
N VAL A 300 32.79 17.64 -23.42
CA VAL A 300 32.72 19.02 -23.85
C VAL A 300 31.27 19.37 -24.11
N PHE A 301 30.83 20.47 -23.52
CA PHE A 301 29.49 21.04 -23.72
C PHE A 301 29.62 22.26 -24.61
N GLU A 302 29.11 22.18 -25.84
CA GLU A 302 29.07 23.29 -26.80
C GLU A 302 27.69 23.94 -26.76
N LEU A 303 27.62 25.26 -26.58
CA LEU A 303 26.34 25.96 -26.63
C LEU A 303 25.89 26.12 -28.09
N SER A 304 24.81 25.45 -28.48
CA SER A 304 24.13 25.76 -29.73
C SER A 304 23.23 26.97 -29.46
N GLY A 305 23.64 28.15 -29.95
CA GLY A 305 22.90 29.40 -29.76
C GLY A 305 21.43 29.25 -30.14
N GLY A 306 20.56 29.30 -29.14
CA GLY A 306 19.11 29.34 -29.30
C GLY A 306 18.58 30.68 -28.85
N GLU A 307 18.55 31.68 -29.75
CA GLU A 307 17.62 32.80 -29.61
C GLU A 307 16.19 32.28 -29.78
N ARG A 308 15.37 32.45 -28.74
CA ARG A 308 13.99 32.95 -28.83
C ARG A 308 13.38 33.12 -27.45
#